data_AF-A0A2N8UGH9-F1
#
_entry.id   AF-A0A2N8UGH9-F1
#
_cell.length_a   1.000
_cell.length_b   1.000
_cell.length_c   1.000
_cell.angle_alpha   90.00
_cell.angle_beta   90.00
_cell.angle_gamma   90.00
#
_symmetry.space_group_name_H-M   'P 1'
#
loop_
_entity.id
_entity.type
_entity.pdbx_description
1 polymer ?
#
loop_
_entity_poly.entity_id
_entity_poly.type
_entity_poly.pdbx_seq_one_letter_code
_entity_poly.pdbx_strand_id
1 'polypeptide(L)'
;MSAQIRTTVPSAHDVLVPETLLKKRKSDAKAREEKAAKAAESKKANLAKRKVVFKRAEQYTKEYRTAEREEIRLRRAAKAKGDFYVAGQPKVVFVVRLRGINNIAPKPRKILQLLRLLQINNGVFVRLTKATSQMLQLVQPYVTYGAPNLKTIRELVYKRGYAKVNRQRLPINDNKIIEDNLGKYGILSIEDIVHEIATCGPNFKAVTNFLWAFKLSNPNGGFKGKKLTHYTEGGNTGDRGEAINALVRRMN
;
A
#
# COMPACT_ATOMS: atom_id res chain seq x y z
N MET A 1 21.41 -67.36 -2.50
CA MET A 1 21.12 -67.49 -1.07
C MET A 1 22.33 -66.95 -0.30
N SER A 2 22.28 -65.70 0.15
CA SER A 2 23.33 -65.13 1.01
C SER A 2 23.06 -65.52 2.46
N ALA A 3 23.98 -66.25 3.07
CA ALA A 3 23.89 -66.64 4.47
C ALA A 3 23.99 -65.40 5.37
N GLN A 4 22.95 -65.13 6.17
CA GLN A 4 22.96 -64.07 7.17
C GLN A 4 23.86 -64.50 8.35
N ILE A 5 24.97 -63.79 8.53
CA ILE A 5 25.88 -63.92 9.66
C ILE A 5 25.15 -63.42 10.91
N ARG A 6 24.89 -64.32 11.88
CA ARG A 6 24.30 -63.95 13.19
C ARG A 6 25.41 -63.40 14.10
N THR A 7 25.43 -62.09 14.29
CA THR A 7 26.30 -61.41 15.26
C THR A 7 25.62 -61.33 16.63
N THR A 8 26.41 -61.36 17.71
CA THR A 8 25.94 -61.27 19.12
C THR A 8 25.63 -59.84 19.59
N VAL A 9 25.89 -58.84 18.73
CA VAL A 9 25.62 -57.43 19.03
C VAL A 9 24.15 -57.14 18.67
N PRO A 10 23.34 -56.60 19.60
CA PRO A 10 21.95 -56.25 19.31
C PRO A 10 21.87 -55.29 18.13
N SER A 11 21.07 -55.66 17.13
CA SER A 11 20.78 -54.77 16.01
C SER A 11 19.76 -53.71 16.43
N ALA A 12 19.63 -52.62 15.66
CA ALA A 12 18.64 -51.58 15.93
C ALA A 12 17.18 -52.10 15.98
N HIS A 13 16.93 -53.31 15.46
CA HIS A 13 15.63 -53.97 15.48
C HIS A 13 15.36 -54.75 16.78
N ASP A 14 16.39 -55.04 17.57
CA ASP A 14 16.30 -55.81 18.83
C ASP A 14 16.06 -54.90 20.05
N VAL A 15 16.19 -53.58 19.88
CA VAL A 15 15.99 -52.58 20.94
C VAL A 15 14.52 -52.11 20.96
N LEU A 16 13.77 -52.50 22.00
CA LEU A 16 12.39 -52.06 22.20
C LEU A 16 12.33 -50.54 22.39
N VAL A 17 11.61 -49.86 21.50
CA VAL A 17 11.44 -48.40 21.54
C VAL A 17 10.45 -48.02 22.65
N PRO A 18 10.75 -47.01 23.49
CA PRO A 18 9.82 -46.51 24.49
C PRO A 18 8.43 -46.16 23.93
N GLU A 19 7.37 -46.54 24.64
CA GLU A 19 5.97 -46.31 24.22
C GLU A 19 5.66 -44.82 24.00
N THR A 20 6.28 -43.94 24.79
CA THR A 20 6.17 -42.47 24.67
C THR A 20 6.66 -41.96 23.31
N LEU A 21 7.75 -42.52 22.78
CA LEU A 21 8.28 -42.19 21.45
C LEU A 21 7.37 -42.69 20.34
N LEU A 22 6.75 -43.87 20.50
CA LEU A 22 5.77 -44.40 19.54
C LEU A 22 4.52 -43.52 19.49
N LYS A 23 3.99 -43.09 20.65
CA LYS A 23 2.86 -42.13 20.73
C LYS A 23 3.21 -40.79 20.08
N LYS A 24 4.41 -40.25 20.33
CA LYS A 24 4.89 -39.01 19.70
C LYS A 24 5.00 -39.15 18.17
N ARG A 25 5.60 -40.23 17.66
CA ARG A 25 5.70 -40.50 16.22
C ARG A 25 4.33 -40.56 15.54
N LYS A 26 3.34 -41.18 16.19
CA LYS A 26 1.95 -41.23 15.69
C LYS A 26 1.30 -39.84 15.66
N SER A 27 1.49 -39.04 16.71
CA SER A 27 1.01 -37.64 16.76
C SER A 27 1.66 -36.77 15.68
N ASP A 28 2.98 -36.87 15.53
CA ASP A 28 3.73 -36.09 14.53
C ASP A 28 3.36 -36.50 13.10
N ALA A 29 3.14 -37.80 12.85
CA ALA A 29 2.66 -38.30 11.57
C ALA A 29 1.26 -37.74 11.23
N LYS A 30 0.32 -37.80 12.18
CA LYS A 30 -1.02 -37.23 12.00
C LYS A 30 -0.97 -35.71 11.75
N ALA A 31 -0.19 -34.98 12.54
CA ALA A 31 -0.01 -33.54 12.35
C ALA A 31 0.62 -33.20 10.98
N ARG A 32 1.53 -34.05 10.49
CA ARG A 32 2.14 -33.89 9.17
C ARG A 32 1.14 -34.14 8.05
N GLU A 33 0.31 -35.18 8.15
CA GLU A 33 -0.77 -35.47 7.20
C GLU A 33 -1.79 -34.34 7.14
N GLU A 34 -2.26 -33.86 8.31
CA GLU A 34 -3.18 -32.72 8.40
C GLU A 34 -2.58 -31.44 7.80
N LYS A 35 -1.29 -31.17 8.06
CA LYS A 35 -0.58 -30.02 7.48
C LYS A 35 -0.42 -30.16 5.97
N ALA A 36 -0.15 -31.36 5.46
CA ALA A 36 -0.05 -31.64 4.03
C ALA A 36 -1.40 -31.46 3.32
N ALA A 37 -2.49 -31.96 3.91
CA ALA A 37 -3.85 -31.76 3.42
C ALA A 37 -4.22 -30.27 3.35
N LYS A 38 -4.01 -29.51 4.44
CA LYS A 38 -4.24 -28.05 4.48
C LYS A 38 -3.38 -27.30 3.47
N ALA A 39 -2.12 -27.71 3.29
CA ALA A 39 -1.24 -27.12 2.29
C ALA A 39 -1.76 -27.37 0.86
N ALA A 40 -2.22 -28.57 0.54
CA ALA A 40 -2.80 -28.90 -0.75
C ALA A 40 -4.09 -28.11 -1.04
N GLU A 41 -4.98 -27.99 -0.06
CA GLU A 41 -6.19 -27.17 -0.16
C GLU A 41 -5.87 -25.70 -0.35
N SER A 42 -4.98 -25.14 0.47
CA SER A 42 -4.57 -23.73 0.33
C SER A 42 -3.91 -23.45 -1.02
N LYS A 43 -3.15 -24.40 -1.59
CA LYS A 43 -2.56 -24.26 -2.92
C LYS A 43 -3.62 -24.20 -4.01
N LYS A 44 -4.65 -25.04 -3.93
CA LYS A 44 -5.80 -24.99 -4.86
C LYS A 44 -6.56 -23.66 -4.75
N ALA A 45 -6.85 -23.23 -3.52
CA ALA A 45 -7.53 -21.96 -3.26
C ALA A 45 -6.72 -20.75 -3.78
N ASN A 46 -5.41 -20.72 -3.52
CA ASN A 46 -4.51 -19.65 -3.97
C ASN A 46 -4.44 -19.57 -5.51
N LEU A 47 -4.48 -20.71 -6.20
CA LEU A 47 -4.49 -20.74 -7.67
C LEU A 47 -5.79 -20.14 -8.23
N ALA A 48 -6.93 -20.47 -7.63
CA ALA A 48 -8.22 -19.86 -8.00
C ALA A 48 -8.22 -18.34 -7.74
N LYS A 49 -7.74 -17.91 -6.56
CA LYS A 49 -7.61 -16.49 -6.20
C LYS A 49 -6.70 -15.73 -7.16
N ARG A 50 -5.55 -16.32 -7.54
CA ARG A 50 -4.62 -15.68 -8.49
C ARG A 50 -5.27 -15.41 -9.84
N LYS A 51 -6.12 -16.31 -10.34
CA LYS A 51 -6.88 -16.07 -11.57
C LYS A 51 -7.85 -14.88 -11.43
N VAL A 52 -8.52 -14.76 -10.28
CA VAL A 52 -9.43 -13.65 -10.00
C VAL A 52 -8.67 -12.32 -9.93
N VAL A 53 -7.57 -12.27 -9.18
CA VAL A 53 -6.72 -11.07 -9.05
C VAL A 53 -6.17 -10.64 -10.40
N PHE A 54 -5.72 -11.58 -11.24
CA PHE A 54 -5.23 -11.28 -12.59
C PHE A 54 -6.31 -10.63 -13.46
N LYS A 55 -7.52 -11.21 -13.49
CA LYS A 55 -8.65 -10.65 -14.25
C LYS A 55 -9.04 -9.26 -13.75
N ARG A 56 -9.03 -9.02 -12.43
CA ARG A 56 -9.30 -7.68 -11.86
C ARG A 56 -8.25 -6.66 -12.28
N ALA A 57 -6.97 -7.00 -12.21
CA ALA A 57 -5.89 -6.11 -12.64
C ALA A 57 -6.00 -5.73 -14.13
N GLU A 58 -6.39 -6.67 -14.98
CA GLU A 58 -6.70 -6.43 -16.39
C GLU A 58 -7.89 -5.45 -16.54
N GLN A 59 -8.97 -5.69 -15.80
CA GLN A 59 -10.16 -4.82 -15.79
C GLN A 59 -9.81 -3.39 -15.39
N TYR A 60 -9.09 -3.19 -14.27
CA TYR A 60 -8.67 -1.86 -13.83
C TYR A 60 -7.78 -1.16 -14.87
N THR A 61 -6.85 -1.89 -15.48
CA THR A 61 -6.00 -1.33 -16.54
C THR A 61 -6.81 -0.87 -17.75
N LYS A 62 -7.81 -1.67 -18.15
CA LYS A 62 -8.75 -1.31 -19.22
C LYS A 62 -9.55 -0.06 -18.83
N GLU A 63 -10.10 -0.02 -17.61
CA GLU A 63 -10.87 1.10 -17.07
C GLU A 63 -10.07 2.40 -17.10
N TYR A 64 -8.83 2.41 -16.59
CA TYR A 64 -7.97 3.60 -16.60
C TYR A 64 -7.70 4.10 -18.02
N ARG A 65 -7.38 3.19 -18.96
CA ARG A 65 -7.14 3.55 -20.36
C ARG A 65 -8.40 4.09 -21.03
N THR A 66 -9.57 3.52 -20.72
CA THR A 66 -10.84 4.01 -21.26
C THR A 66 -11.17 5.39 -20.70
N ALA A 67 -10.98 5.63 -19.41
CA ALA A 67 -11.23 6.92 -18.77
C ALA A 67 -10.32 8.02 -19.33
N GLU A 68 -9.03 7.73 -19.50
CA GLU A 68 -8.07 8.67 -20.11
C GLU A 68 -8.44 9.03 -21.55
N ARG A 69 -8.78 8.02 -22.37
CA ARG A 69 -9.24 8.24 -23.76
C ARG A 69 -10.52 9.05 -23.81
N GLU A 70 -11.44 8.79 -22.90
CA GLU A 70 -12.71 9.49 -22.80
C GLU A 70 -12.51 10.97 -22.46
N GLU A 71 -11.64 11.29 -21.50
CA GLU A 71 -11.31 12.67 -21.15
C GLU A 71 -10.70 13.42 -22.35
N ILE A 72 -9.82 12.78 -23.12
CA ILE A 72 -9.25 13.33 -24.35
C ILE A 72 -10.34 13.56 -25.41
N ARG A 73 -11.25 12.59 -25.58
CA ARG A 73 -12.38 12.69 -26.52
C ARG A 73 -13.27 13.87 -26.18
N LEU A 74 -13.66 14.02 -24.91
CA LEU A 74 -14.51 15.11 -24.43
C LEU A 74 -13.84 16.48 -24.64
N ARG A 75 -12.53 16.60 -24.34
CA ARG A 75 -11.76 17.83 -24.62
C ARG A 75 -11.78 18.20 -26.11
N ARG A 76 -11.59 17.22 -27.00
CA ARG A 76 -11.62 17.44 -28.46
C ARG A 76 -13.02 17.81 -28.96
N ALA A 77 -14.05 17.14 -28.46
CA ALA A 77 -15.44 17.41 -28.81
C ALA A 77 -15.88 18.81 -28.38
N ALA A 78 -15.53 19.24 -27.17
CA ALA A 78 -15.78 20.60 -26.69
C ALA A 78 -15.06 21.62 -27.58
N LYS A 79 -13.76 21.41 -27.84
CA LYS A 79 -12.97 22.28 -28.72
C LYS A 79 -13.56 22.39 -30.14
N ALA A 80 -14.06 21.29 -30.71
CA ALA A 80 -14.68 21.29 -32.03
C ALA A 80 -15.99 22.10 -32.09
N LYS A 81 -16.74 22.15 -30.97
CA LYS A 81 -17.96 22.97 -30.84
C LYS A 81 -17.69 24.43 -30.48
N GLY A 82 -16.43 24.78 -30.16
CA GLY A 82 -16.07 26.10 -29.60
C GLY A 82 -16.28 26.23 -28.09
N ASP A 83 -16.65 25.15 -27.40
CA ASP A 83 -16.86 25.10 -25.95
C ASP A 83 -15.58 24.71 -25.19
N PHE A 84 -15.55 24.98 -23.88
CA PHE A 84 -14.46 24.60 -22.99
C PHE A 84 -14.84 23.40 -22.11
N TYR A 85 -13.97 22.38 -22.07
CA TYR A 85 -14.13 21.25 -21.16
C TYR A 85 -13.44 21.53 -19.82
N VAL A 86 -14.22 21.53 -18.73
CA VAL A 86 -13.72 21.65 -17.36
C VAL A 86 -13.54 20.25 -16.78
N ALA A 87 -12.30 19.89 -16.43
CA ALA A 87 -12.01 18.60 -15.83
C ALA A 87 -12.55 18.52 -14.38
N GLY A 88 -12.92 17.30 -13.96
CA GLY A 88 -13.35 17.05 -12.59
C GLY A 88 -12.24 17.37 -11.58
N GLN A 89 -12.63 17.92 -10.43
CA GLN A 89 -11.67 18.20 -9.35
C GLN A 89 -11.08 16.90 -8.77
N PRO A 90 -9.80 16.91 -8.35
CA PRO A 90 -9.16 15.72 -7.79
C PRO A 90 -9.79 15.33 -6.46
N LYS A 91 -10.13 14.04 -6.32
CA LYS A 91 -10.74 13.50 -5.09
C LYS A 91 -9.72 13.13 -4.01
N VAL A 92 -8.46 12.95 -4.38
CA VAL A 92 -7.39 12.48 -3.50
C VAL A 92 -6.17 13.36 -3.67
N VAL A 93 -5.53 13.69 -2.55
CA VAL A 93 -4.25 14.39 -2.51
C VAL A 93 -3.23 13.56 -1.74
N PHE A 94 -1.99 13.62 -2.16
CA PHE A 94 -0.87 13.07 -1.41
C PHE A 94 -0.17 14.20 -0.67
N VAL A 95 -0.08 14.07 0.65
CA VAL A 95 0.44 15.12 1.54
C VAL A 95 1.76 14.66 2.12
N VAL A 96 2.81 15.47 1.96
CA VAL A 96 4.16 15.21 2.49
C VAL A 96 4.54 16.30 3.48
N ARG A 97 5.08 15.91 4.65
CA ARG A 97 5.58 16.85 5.64
C ARG A 97 6.98 17.35 5.30
N LEU A 98 7.17 18.67 5.23
CA LEU A 98 8.45 19.29 4.92
C LEU A 98 9.17 19.84 6.16
N ARG A 99 8.44 20.46 7.10
CA ARG A 99 9.03 21.05 8.33
C ARG A 99 9.16 20.02 9.46
N GLY A 100 10.21 20.15 10.26
CA GLY A 100 10.44 19.39 11.49
C GLY A 100 9.41 19.66 12.59
N ILE A 101 9.64 19.17 13.80
CA ILE A 101 8.70 19.33 14.95
C ILE A 101 8.86 20.67 15.69
N ASN A 102 10.00 21.34 15.51
CA ASN A 102 10.34 22.54 16.26
C ASN A 102 9.59 23.78 15.73
N ASN A 103 9.24 24.68 16.65
CA ASN A 103 8.64 25.99 16.36
C ASN A 103 7.40 25.89 15.47
N ILE A 104 6.44 25.05 15.86
CA ILE A 104 5.13 24.93 15.22
C ILE A 104 4.06 25.22 16.29
N ALA A 105 3.13 26.11 15.95
CA ALA A 105 2.02 26.44 16.84
C ALA A 105 1.18 25.18 17.19
N PRO A 106 0.55 25.12 18.39
CA PRO A 106 -0.16 23.93 18.84
C PRO A 106 -1.28 23.46 17.89
N LYS A 107 -2.01 24.39 17.27
CA LYS A 107 -3.14 24.08 16.37
C LYS A 107 -2.68 23.37 15.07
N PRO A 108 -1.74 23.92 14.26
CA PRO A 108 -1.15 23.18 13.15
C PRO A 108 -0.48 21.87 13.56
N ARG A 109 0.19 21.83 14.72
CA ARG A 109 0.81 20.60 15.24
C ARG A 109 -0.21 19.49 15.43
N LYS A 110 -1.39 19.81 15.97
CA LYS A 110 -2.48 18.85 16.16
C LYS A 110 -3.03 18.35 14.82
N ILE A 111 -3.18 19.21 13.82
CA ILE A 111 -3.63 18.83 12.48
C ILE A 111 -2.65 17.84 11.84
N LEU A 112 -1.34 18.09 11.92
CA LEU A 112 -0.33 17.16 11.41
C LEU A 112 -0.40 15.78 12.09
N GLN A 113 -0.69 15.74 13.39
CA GLN A 113 -0.92 14.48 14.13
C GLN A 113 -2.16 13.75 13.64
N LEU A 114 -3.28 14.45 13.41
CA LEU A 114 -4.51 13.87 12.86
C LEU A 114 -4.29 13.24 11.48
N LEU A 115 -3.50 13.90 10.63
CA LEU A 115 -3.11 13.39 9.32
C LEU A 115 -2.04 12.28 9.38
N ARG A 116 -1.52 11.95 10.57
CA ARG A 116 -0.43 10.97 10.81
C ARG A 116 0.94 11.40 10.25
N LEU A 117 1.13 12.69 10.03
CA LEU A 117 2.38 13.30 9.55
C LEU A 117 3.31 13.65 10.72
N LEU A 118 3.83 12.63 11.41
CA LEU A 118 4.60 12.80 12.65
C LEU A 118 6.08 13.19 12.45
N GLN A 119 6.70 12.74 11.36
CA GLN A 119 8.11 12.97 11.05
C GLN A 119 8.26 13.72 9.72
N ILE A 120 9.42 14.34 9.50
CA ILE A 120 9.76 14.94 8.20
C ILE A 120 9.74 13.86 7.11
N ASN A 121 9.38 14.25 5.90
CA ASN A 121 9.25 13.37 4.72
C ASN A 121 8.28 12.20 4.92
N ASN A 122 7.41 12.24 5.94
CA ASN A 122 6.27 11.32 5.97
C ASN A 122 5.24 11.76 4.92
N GLY A 123 4.66 10.79 4.22
CA GLY A 123 3.63 10.96 3.21
C GLY A 123 2.36 10.18 3.54
N VAL A 124 1.19 10.76 3.30
CA VAL A 124 -0.12 10.10 3.50
C VAL A 124 -1.09 10.51 2.38
N PHE A 125 -1.90 9.56 1.90
CA PHE A 125 -3.04 9.85 1.03
C PHE A 125 -4.22 10.36 1.85
N VAL A 126 -4.80 11.48 1.42
CA VAL A 126 -5.93 12.14 2.08
C VAL A 126 -7.04 12.35 1.06
N ARG A 127 -8.28 11.99 1.43
CA ARG A 127 -9.47 12.30 0.64
C ARG A 127 -9.71 13.80 0.69
N LEU A 128 -9.87 14.43 -0.46
CA LEU A 128 -10.17 15.85 -0.57
C LEU A 128 -11.67 16.08 -0.36
N THR A 129 -11.98 16.74 0.74
CA THR A 129 -13.32 17.18 1.16
C THR A 129 -13.20 18.65 1.56
N LYS A 130 -14.32 19.36 1.71
CA LYS A 130 -14.28 20.76 2.17
C LYS A 130 -13.53 20.89 3.51
N ALA A 131 -13.80 19.99 4.46
CA ALA A 131 -13.14 19.98 5.77
C ALA A 131 -11.63 19.69 5.67
N THR A 132 -11.22 18.67 4.90
CA THR A 132 -9.80 18.35 4.75
C THR A 132 -9.03 19.43 3.98
N SER A 133 -9.68 20.11 3.03
CA SER A 133 -9.10 21.26 2.32
C SER A 133 -8.81 22.42 3.29
N GLN A 134 -9.78 22.78 4.16
CA GLN A 134 -9.56 23.79 5.20
C GLN A 134 -8.46 23.40 6.20
N MET A 135 -8.39 22.11 6.58
CA MET A 135 -7.29 21.61 7.41
C MET A 135 -5.93 21.78 6.72
N LEU A 136 -5.85 21.48 5.41
CA LEU A 136 -4.63 21.61 4.62
C LEU A 136 -4.18 23.06 4.46
N GLN A 137 -5.11 24.01 4.31
CA GLN A 137 -4.80 25.44 4.31
C GLN A 137 -4.13 25.88 5.61
N LEU A 138 -4.60 25.40 6.77
CA LEU A 138 -3.99 25.74 8.07
C LEU A 138 -2.58 25.17 8.28
N VAL A 139 -2.24 24.06 7.61
CA VAL A 139 -0.90 23.44 7.71
C VAL A 139 -0.03 23.69 6.47
N GLN A 140 -0.52 24.47 5.52
CA GLN A 140 0.13 24.80 4.25
C GLN A 140 1.62 25.13 4.37
N PRO A 141 2.11 25.96 5.33
CA PRO A 141 3.54 26.30 5.43
C PRO A 141 4.43 25.15 5.94
N TYR A 142 3.85 24.01 6.34
CA TYR A 142 4.57 22.87 6.92
C TYR A 142 4.57 21.64 6.03
N VAL A 143 3.62 21.57 5.10
CA VAL A 143 3.42 20.43 4.21
C VAL A 143 3.51 20.86 2.77
N THR A 144 3.63 19.88 1.90
CA THR A 144 3.33 20.06 0.49
C THR A 144 2.35 18.98 0.06
N TYR A 145 1.43 19.32 -0.82
CA TYR A 145 0.44 18.38 -1.29
C TYR A 145 0.08 18.64 -2.75
N GLY A 146 -0.58 17.67 -3.35
CA GLY A 146 -1.09 17.76 -4.72
C GLY A 146 -1.77 16.46 -5.14
N ALA A 147 -2.35 16.46 -6.33
CA ALA A 147 -3.02 15.30 -6.89
C ALA A 147 -1.99 14.26 -7.37
N PRO A 148 -1.96 13.05 -6.78
CA PRO A 148 -1.06 12.00 -7.21
C PRO A 148 -1.59 11.34 -8.50
N ASN A 149 -0.69 11.00 -9.41
CA ASN A 149 -1.04 10.20 -10.58
C ASN A 149 -1.01 8.69 -10.25
N LEU A 150 -1.64 7.87 -11.10
CA LEU A 150 -1.71 6.41 -10.90
C LEU A 150 -0.33 5.77 -10.74
N LYS A 151 0.66 6.23 -11.52
CA LYS A 151 2.04 5.75 -11.44
C LYS A 151 2.67 6.01 -10.08
N THR A 152 2.51 7.21 -9.53
CA THR A 152 3.04 7.62 -8.24
C THR A 152 2.36 6.89 -7.09
N ILE A 153 1.03 6.68 -7.16
CA ILE A 153 0.30 5.84 -6.19
C ILE A 153 0.89 4.42 -6.21
N ARG A 154 0.99 3.83 -7.41
CA ARG A 154 1.54 2.47 -7.58
C ARG A 154 2.95 2.37 -7.00
N GLU A 155 3.88 3.22 -7.44
CA GLU A 155 5.26 3.17 -6.96
C GLU A 155 5.38 3.34 -5.44
N LEU A 156 4.59 4.23 -4.83
CA LEU A 156 4.58 4.41 -3.38
C LEU A 156 4.13 3.14 -2.65
N VAL A 157 3.01 2.55 -3.07
CA VAL A 157 2.47 1.33 -2.45
C VAL A 157 3.42 0.16 -2.64
N TYR A 158 3.97 -0.03 -3.84
CA TYR A 158 4.87 -1.15 -4.13
C TYR A 158 6.25 -1.00 -3.47
N LYS A 159 6.87 0.18 -3.50
CA LYS A 159 8.25 0.36 -3.00
C LYS A 159 8.31 0.69 -1.51
N ARG A 160 7.32 1.42 -1.01
CA ARG A 160 7.33 2.01 0.35
C ARG A 160 6.09 1.67 1.16
N GLY A 161 5.25 0.75 0.67
CA GLY A 161 4.05 0.28 1.36
C GLY A 161 4.37 -0.55 2.58
N TYR A 162 3.88 -0.10 3.73
CA TYR A 162 3.86 -0.87 4.97
C TYR A 162 2.42 -0.94 5.47
N ALA A 163 2.04 -2.09 6.01
CA ALA A 163 0.77 -2.29 6.67
C ALA A 163 0.89 -1.97 8.17
N LYS A 164 -0.21 -1.45 8.73
CA LYS A 164 -0.43 -1.26 10.15
C LYS A 164 -1.29 -2.41 10.66
N VAL A 165 -0.66 -3.51 11.08
CA VAL A 165 -1.32 -4.69 11.64
C VAL A 165 -0.97 -4.77 13.12
N ASN A 166 -1.96 -4.92 14.01
CA ASN A 166 -1.74 -4.98 15.46
C ASN A 166 -0.85 -3.85 16.01
N ARG A 167 -0.99 -2.64 15.46
CA ARG A 167 -0.17 -1.45 15.76
C ARG A 167 1.31 -1.57 15.42
N GLN A 168 1.73 -2.65 14.77
CA GLN A 168 3.08 -2.86 14.26
C GLN A 168 3.18 -2.43 12.80
N ARG A 169 4.39 -2.05 12.40
CA ARG A 169 4.72 -1.66 11.02
C ARG A 169 5.30 -2.88 10.31
N LEU A 170 4.51 -3.51 9.44
CA LEU A 170 4.91 -4.70 8.69
C LEU A 170 5.06 -4.37 7.19
N PRO A 171 6.13 -4.81 6.52
CA PRO A 171 6.27 -4.64 5.07
C PRO A 171 5.20 -5.47 4.33
N ILE A 172 4.66 -4.93 3.25
CA ILE A 172 3.67 -5.64 2.42
C ILE A 172 4.42 -6.53 1.43
N ASN A 173 4.82 -7.72 1.88
CA ASN A 173 5.55 -8.69 1.05
C ASN A 173 4.63 -9.68 0.34
N ASP A 174 3.46 -9.96 0.92
CA ASP A 174 2.49 -10.91 0.38
C ASP A 174 1.07 -10.33 0.46
N ASN A 175 0.25 -10.68 -0.53
CA ASN A 175 -1.16 -10.28 -0.61
C ASN A 175 -1.98 -10.88 0.53
N LYS A 176 -1.52 -11.95 1.17
CA LYS A 176 -2.19 -12.52 2.35
C LYS A 176 -2.40 -11.51 3.48
N ILE A 177 -1.41 -10.64 3.73
CA ILE A 177 -1.51 -9.58 4.76
C ILE A 177 -2.67 -8.63 4.44
N ILE A 178 -2.88 -8.34 3.15
CA ILE A 178 -3.97 -7.48 2.67
C ILE A 178 -5.30 -8.19 2.83
N GLU A 179 -5.40 -9.44 2.35
CA GLU A 179 -6.62 -10.25 2.42
C GLU A 179 -7.09 -10.43 3.87
N ASP A 180 -6.19 -10.77 4.80
CA ASP A 180 -6.54 -11.01 6.20
C ASP A 180 -7.13 -9.76 6.88
N ASN A 181 -6.75 -8.55 6.45
CA ASN A 181 -7.18 -7.29 7.07
C ASN A 181 -8.29 -6.56 6.30
N LEU A 182 -8.27 -6.63 4.97
CA LEU A 182 -9.14 -5.88 4.07
C LEU A 182 -10.05 -6.78 3.22
N GLY A 183 -9.95 -8.10 3.33
CA GLY A 183 -10.77 -9.05 2.58
C GLY A 183 -12.27 -8.86 2.80
N LYS A 184 -12.68 -8.40 3.98
CA LYS A 184 -14.08 -8.01 4.28
C LYS A 184 -14.64 -6.89 3.39
N TYR A 185 -13.76 -6.08 2.80
CA TYR A 185 -14.11 -5.00 1.88
C TYR A 185 -13.97 -5.42 0.41
N GLY A 186 -13.67 -6.69 0.13
CA GLY A 186 -13.44 -7.20 -1.23
C GLY A 186 -12.04 -6.92 -1.79
N ILE A 187 -11.14 -6.36 -0.97
CA ILE A 187 -9.77 -6.00 -1.35
C ILE A 187 -8.85 -7.18 -1.07
N LEU A 188 -8.33 -7.80 -2.13
CA LEU A 188 -7.56 -9.04 -2.06
C LEU A 188 -6.08 -8.83 -2.31
N SER A 189 -5.73 -7.77 -3.05
CA SER A 189 -4.38 -7.58 -3.60
C SER A 189 -3.90 -6.14 -3.51
N ILE A 190 -2.60 -5.94 -3.77
CA ILE A 190 -2.00 -4.61 -3.87
C ILE A 190 -2.67 -3.76 -4.97
N GLU A 191 -3.04 -4.35 -6.10
CA GLU A 191 -3.64 -3.58 -7.20
C GLU A 191 -5.05 -3.10 -6.83
N ASP A 192 -5.80 -3.87 -6.02
CA ASP A 192 -7.08 -3.40 -5.45
C ASP A 192 -6.88 -2.19 -4.52
N ILE A 193 -5.79 -2.16 -3.72
CA ILE A 193 -5.42 -1.00 -2.90
C ILE A 193 -5.14 0.22 -3.78
N VAL A 194 -4.35 0.05 -4.85
CA VAL A 194 -4.02 1.13 -5.78
C VAL A 194 -5.29 1.67 -6.43
N HIS A 195 -6.18 0.79 -6.85
CA HIS A 195 -7.47 1.17 -7.44
C HIS A 195 -8.35 1.93 -6.47
N GLU A 196 -8.55 1.43 -5.25
CA GLU A 196 -9.37 2.07 -4.24
C GLU A 196 -8.86 3.47 -3.88
N ILE A 197 -7.52 3.67 -3.86
CA ILE A 197 -6.91 4.97 -3.62
C ILE A 197 -7.09 5.89 -4.83
N ALA A 198 -6.86 5.40 -6.05
CA ALA A 198 -6.93 6.22 -7.26
C ALA A 198 -8.36 6.71 -7.56
N THR A 199 -9.36 5.84 -7.41
CA THR A 199 -10.77 6.19 -7.67
C THR A 199 -11.45 6.86 -6.47
N CYS A 200 -10.81 6.81 -5.30
CA CYS A 200 -11.38 7.26 -4.02
C CYS A 200 -12.66 6.49 -3.65
N GLY A 201 -12.61 5.17 -3.76
CA GLY A 201 -13.73 4.26 -3.52
C GLY A 201 -14.33 4.32 -2.11
N PRO A 202 -15.40 3.57 -1.83
CA PRO A 202 -16.14 3.64 -0.57
C PRO A 202 -15.27 3.28 0.65
N ASN A 203 -14.32 2.36 0.48
CA ASN A 203 -13.46 1.82 1.54
C ASN A 203 -12.10 2.54 1.62
N PHE A 204 -11.92 3.68 0.95
CA PHE A 204 -10.69 4.49 0.99
C PHE A 204 -10.17 4.74 2.41
N LYS A 205 -11.06 5.03 3.37
CA LYS A 205 -10.67 5.29 4.77
C LYS A 205 -10.08 4.03 5.43
N ALA A 206 -10.61 2.86 5.13
CA ALA A 206 -10.08 1.60 5.64
C ALA A 206 -8.70 1.30 5.04
N VAL A 207 -8.54 1.47 3.72
CA VAL A 207 -7.27 1.27 3.02
C VAL A 207 -6.18 2.23 3.51
N THR A 208 -6.50 3.53 3.59
CA THR A 208 -5.52 4.52 4.06
C THR A 208 -5.14 4.32 5.51
N ASN A 209 -6.05 3.85 6.38
CA ASN A 209 -5.74 3.51 7.77
C ASN A 209 -4.91 2.23 7.92
N PHE A 210 -5.16 1.24 7.05
CA PHE A 210 -4.36 0.02 6.93
C PHE A 210 -2.93 0.35 6.51
N LEU A 211 -2.74 1.28 5.57
CA LEU A 211 -1.41 1.76 5.21
C LEU A 211 -0.77 2.57 6.35
N TRP A 212 0.46 2.22 6.69
CA TRP A 212 1.33 3.07 7.51
C TRP A 212 1.72 4.32 6.71
N ALA A 213 2.01 5.43 7.40
CA ALA A 213 2.51 6.62 6.73
C ALA A 213 3.80 6.31 5.94
N PHE A 214 3.84 6.70 4.67
CA PHE A 214 4.99 6.44 3.81
C PHE A 214 6.20 7.21 4.33
N LYS A 215 7.30 6.51 4.60
CA LYS A 215 8.57 7.14 4.96
C LYS A 215 9.36 7.39 3.68
N LEU A 216 9.42 8.64 3.24
CA LEU A 216 10.10 9.03 2.01
C LEU A 216 11.56 9.46 2.30
N SER A 217 12.45 9.30 1.32
CA SER A 217 13.80 9.87 1.40
C SER A 217 13.79 11.36 1.07
N ASN A 218 14.91 12.04 1.34
CA ASN A 218 15.11 13.39 0.80
C ASN A 218 15.07 13.32 -0.75
N PRO A 219 14.54 14.36 -1.42
CA PRO A 219 14.50 14.37 -2.88
C PRO A 219 15.92 14.38 -3.44
N ASN A 220 16.18 13.52 -4.44
CA ASN A 220 17.42 13.57 -5.22
C ASN A 220 17.57 14.96 -5.87
N GLY A 221 18.76 15.56 -5.72
CA GLY A 221 19.03 16.95 -6.12
C GLY A 221 18.44 18.01 -5.20
N GLY A 222 17.92 17.63 -4.03
CA GLY A 222 17.41 18.55 -3.01
C GLY A 222 16.07 19.21 -3.34
N PHE A 223 15.66 20.11 -2.44
CA PHE A 223 14.50 20.96 -2.62
C PHE A 223 14.87 22.16 -3.50
N LYS A 224 13.95 22.57 -4.38
CA LYS A 224 14.18 23.76 -5.23
C LYS A 224 14.01 25.02 -4.40
N GLY A 225 14.94 25.98 -4.48
CA GLY A 225 14.83 27.23 -3.74
C GLY A 225 14.69 27.03 -2.21
N LYS A 226 13.99 27.92 -1.54
CA LYS A 226 13.76 27.85 -0.09
C LYS A 226 12.73 26.75 0.24
N LYS A 227 13.11 25.84 1.15
CA LYS A 227 12.27 24.68 1.54
C LYS A 227 10.91 25.06 2.10
N LEU A 228 10.81 26.18 2.83
CA LEU A 228 9.61 26.58 3.58
C LEU A 228 8.82 27.74 2.94
N THR A 229 9.19 28.14 1.72
CA THR A 229 8.45 29.13 0.94
C THR A 229 7.31 28.44 0.17
N HIS A 230 6.24 29.16 -0.16
CA HIS A 230 5.12 28.59 -0.92
C HIS A 230 5.53 28.22 -2.34
N TYR A 231 4.90 27.21 -2.94
CA TYR A 231 5.24 26.71 -4.27
C TYR A 231 5.10 27.78 -5.36
N THR A 232 4.09 28.64 -5.28
CA THR A 232 3.86 29.74 -6.26
C THR A 232 4.97 30.79 -6.25
N GLU A 233 5.66 30.96 -5.13
CA GLU A 233 6.80 31.88 -4.96
C GLU A 233 8.14 31.19 -5.30
N GLY A 234 8.11 30.01 -5.92
CA GLY A 234 9.32 29.23 -6.23
C GLY A 234 9.84 28.37 -5.06
N GLY A 235 9.06 28.23 -3.99
CA GLY A 235 9.37 27.36 -2.85
C GLY A 235 8.85 25.93 -3.01
N ASN A 236 8.53 25.28 -1.87
CA ASN A 236 8.09 23.88 -1.84
C ASN A 236 6.84 23.63 -1.00
N THR A 237 6.36 24.58 -0.20
CA THR A 237 5.20 24.34 0.68
C THR A 237 3.89 24.58 -0.06
N GLY A 238 2.81 24.02 0.49
CA GLY A 238 1.45 24.15 -0.03
C GLY A 238 1.14 23.29 -1.25
N ASP A 239 0.07 23.69 -1.94
CA ASP A 239 -0.45 23.00 -3.11
C ASP A 239 0.43 23.24 -4.34
N ARG A 240 0.76 22.16 -5.02
CA ARG A 240 1.52 22.17 -6.27
C ARG A 240 0.84 21.39 -7.39
N GLY A 241 -0.44 21.03 -7.23
CA GLY A 241 -1.21 20.28 -8.21
C GLY A 241 -0.51 19.00 -8.65
N GLU A 242 -0.34 18.83 -9.96
CA GLU A 242 0.29 17.63 -10.54
C GLU A 242 1.82 17.59 -10.36
N ALA A 243 2.47 18.71 -10.04
CA ALA A 243 3.92 18.79 -9.86
C ALA A 243 4.41 18.00 -8.62
N ILE A 244 3.50 17.58 -7.74
CA ILE A 244 3.80 16.66 -6.63
C ILE A 244 4.38 15.34 -7.13
N ASN A 245 3.94 14.87 -8.29
CA ASN A 245 4.37 13.59 -8.83
C ASN A 245 5.87 13.60 -9.15
N ALA A 246 6.39 14.72 -9.65
CA ALA A 246 7.82 14.89 -9.91
C ALA A 246 8.64 14.97 -8.61
N LEU A 247 8.11 15.59 -7.55
CA LEU A 247 8.78 15.60 -6.25
C LEU A 247 8.83 14.18 -5.66
N VAL A 248 7.69 13.51 -5.59
CA VAL A 248 7.58 12.18 -4.95
C VAL A 248 8.47 11.18 -5.66
N ARG A 249 8.55 11.22 -7.00
CA ARG A 249 9.49 10.37 -7.77
C ARG A 249 10.94 10.57 -7.36
N ARG A 250 11.36 11.79 -7.01
CA ARG A 250 12.73 12.06 -6.51
C ARG A 250 12.94 11.65 -5.06
N MET A 251 11.86 11.52 -4.28
CA MET A 251 11.86 11.07 -2.89
C MET A 251 11.61 9.56 -2.76
N ASN A 252 11.44 8.86 -3.89
CA ASN A 252 11.09 7.46 -3.98
C ASN A 252 12.31 6.56 -4.05
#